data_AF-A0A7R9U0X3-F1
#
_entry.id   AF-A0A7R9U0X3-F1
#
_cell.length_a   1.000
_cell.length_b   1.000
_cell.length_c   1.000
_cell.angle_alpha   90.00
_cell.angle_beta   90.00
_cell.angle_gamma   90.00
#
_symmetry.space_group_name_H-M   'P 1'
#
loop_
_entity.id
_entity.type
_entity.pdbx_description
1 polymer ?
#
loop_
_entity_poly.entity_id
_entity_poly.type
_entity_poly.pdbx_seq_one_letter_code
_entity_poly.pdbx_strand_id
1 'polypeptide(L)'
;GGAEEAGGAEEAGADEEMAKRAMDKTEGGSDSRQGDVGLAGSSVPGQRDRLENGAKRTDKAKAPGTSQSCAKSVRRRQFDTIVDGANVGYFRGNYSGAPEHINYHQVDEMMRLLRREGRKALLVLHCRHLGKKLLPDDAKDLVQRWRDEELFYVVGYGNNDDWYWLRASLKDSEDRSMWVISNDLMRDHHFEMLSHRSFQRWRERHQVFYEMSGTHRLPVIELKPPLPYSHRTQIVEDTVFIPNSEDDEWLVGRL
;
A
#
# COMPACT_ATOMS: atom_id res chain seq x y z
N GLY A 1 43.01 -35.08 37.53
CA GLY A 1 43.22 -34.67 36.13
C GLY A 1 42.01 -35.08 35.33
N GLY A 2 41.50 -34.15 34.50
CA GLY A 2 40.42 -34.31 33.50
C GLY A 2 39.00 -34.36 34.10
N ALA A 3 38.11 -33.37 34.00
CA ALA A 3 37.48 -32.69 32.83
C ALA A 3 36.51 -33.63 32.08
N GLU A 4 35.31 -33.26 31.63
CA GLU A 4 34.48 -32.03 31.60
C GLU A 4 33.12 -32.48 31.02
N GLU A 5 31.97 -32.09 31.59
CA GLU A 5 30.69 -31.94 30.86
C GLU A 5 29.65 -31.27 31.77
N ALA A 6 29.31 -30.01 31.48
CA ALA A 6 28.00 -29.38 31.67
C ALA A 6 28.12 -27.85 31.47
N GLY A 7 27.68 -27.35 30.31
CA GLY A 7 27.53 -25.92 30.05
C GLY A 7 26.45 -25.72 29.00
N GLY A 8 25.32 -25.10 29.38
CA GLY A 8 24.27 -24.75 28.43
C GLY A 8 22.89 -24.58 29.07
N ALA A 9 22.69 -23.52 29.86
CA ALA A 9 21.37 -23.01 30.22
C ALA A 9 21.46 -21.59 30.80
N GLU A 10 21.86 -20.60 30.00
CA GLU A 10 21.77 -19.20 30.44
C GLU A 10 21.69 -18.22 29.25
N GLU A 11 20.64 -18.33 28.42
CA GLU A 11 20.38 -17.27 27.40
C GLU A 11 18.91 -17.15 26.96
N ALA A 12 17.95 -17.50 27.84
CA ALA A 12 16.52 -17.40 27.52
C ALA A 12 15.72 -16.44 28.44
N GLY A 13 16.38 -15.72 29.36
CA GLY A 13 15.70 -14.91 30.37
C GLY A 13 15.68 -13.40 30.13
N ALA A 14 16.41 -12.88 29.15
CA ALA A 14 16.62 -11.43 29.00
C ALA A 14 15.61 -10.71 28.08
N ASP A 15 14.96 -11.43 27.15
CA ASP A 15 14.04 -10.82 26.18
C ASP A 15 12.60 -10.66 26.70
N GLU A 16 12.20 -11.39 27.74
CA GLU A 16 10.82 -11.36 28.25
C GLU A 16 10.57 -10.21 29.26
N GLU A 17 11.62 -9.65 29.87
CA GLU A 17 11.52 -8.54 30.83
C GLU A 17 11.46 -7.15 30.15
N MET A 18 11.95 -7.03 28.91
CA MET A 18 11.94 -5.77 28.16
C MET A 18 10.55 -5.45 27.57
N ALA A 19 9.74 -6.46 27.29
CA ALA A 19 8.39 -6.32 26.71
C ALA A 19 7.33 -5.80 27.70
N LYS A 20 7.54 -5.97 29.02
CA LYS A 20 6.57 -5.55 30.06
C LYS A 20 6.75 -4.11 30.52
N ARG A 21 7.85 -3.42 30.17
CA ARG A 21 8.11 -2.02 30.55
C ARG A 21 7.61 -0.97 29.56
N ALA A 22 7.04 -1.38 28.43
CA ALA A 22 6.55 -0.46 27.39
C ALA A 22 5.03 -0.16 27.46
N MET A 23 4.30 -0.74 28.42
CA MET A 23 2.84 -0.59 28.54
C MET A 23 2.36 0.33 29.70
N ASP A 24 3.25 1.04 30.41
CA ASP A 24 2.88 1.77 31.63
C ASP A 24 3.11 3.29 31.60
N LYS A 25 3.22 3.93 30.43
CA LYS A 25 3.32 5.40 30.35
C LYS A 25 2.66 5.98 29.11
N THR A 26 1.36 6.29 29.20
CA THR A 26 0.76 7.53 28.64
C THR A 26 -0.73 7.60 29.03
N GLU A 27 -0.99 7.70 30.34
CA GLU A 27 -2.19 8.33 30.86
C GLU A 27 -1.81 9.68 31.48
N GLY A 28 -2.60 10.72 31.19
CA GLY A 28 -2.65 11.97 31.95
C GLY A 28 -2.03 13.20 31.28
N GLY A 29 -2.86 14.21 30.96
CA GLY A 29 -2.37 15.55 30.63
C GLY A 29 -3.34 16.47 29.88
N SER A 30 -4.46 16.82 30.49
CA SER A 30 -5.29 17.98 30.13
C SER A 30 -4.56 19.30 30.45
N ASP A 31 -4.50 20.25 29.51
CA ASP A 31 -4.54 21.67 29.88
C ASP A 31 -5.13 22.54 28.75
N SER A 32 -6.07 23.37 29.17
CA SER A 32 -6.83 24.36 28.41
C SER A 32 -6.15 25.71 28.54
N ARG A 33 -5.96 26.46 27.45
CA ARG A 33 -5.82 27.93 27.52
C ARG A 33 -6.26 28.61 26.23
N GLN A 34 -7.24 29.50 26.43
CA GLN A 34 -7.80 30.45 25.49
C GLN A 34 -6.76 31.51 25.08
N GLY A 35 -6.93 32.05 23.86
CA GLY A 35 -6.19 33.18 23.33
C GLY A 35 -6.75 33.63 21.99
N ASP A 36 -7.83 34.41 22.07
CA ASP A 36 -8.50 35.15 20.99
C ASP A 36 -7.63 36.33 20.51
N VAL A 37 -7.58 36.58 19.19
CA VAL A 37 -7.65 37.92 18.57
C VAL A 37 -7.70 37.85 17.03
N GLY A 38 -8.79 38.40 16.46
CA GLY A 38 -8.67 39.46 15.45
C GLY A 38 -8.91 39.13 13.97
N LEU A 39 -10.18 39.04 13.55
CA LEU A 39 -10.63 39.14 12.15
C LEU A 39 -11.28 40.53 11.92
N ALA A 40 -10.81 41.25 10.89
CA ALA A 40 -11.44 42.46 10.35
C ALA A 40 -11.76 42.27 8.85
N GLY A 41 -12.91 42.81 8.43
CA GLY A 41 -13.58 42.65 7.13
C GLY A 41 -12.81 43.12 5.90
N SER A 42 -13.33 43.07 4.67
CA SER A 42 -14.68 43.47 4.23
C SER A 42 -14.94 43.04 2.78
N SER A 43 -16.21 43.00 2.39
CA SER A 43 -16.78 42.62 1.09
C SER A 43 -16.59 43.63 -0.07
N VAL A 44 -16.32 43.11 -1.30
CA VAL A 44 -17.04 43.21 -2.63
C VAL A 44 -17.50 44.63 -3.10
N PRO A 45 -17.41 45.08 -4.39
CA PRO A 45 -17.87 44.40 -5.61
C PRO A 45 -17.10 44.63 -6.93
N GLY A 46 -17.49 43.88 -7.97
CA GLY A 46 -16.76 43.71 -9.23
C GLY A 46 -17.10 44.67 -10.37
N GLN A 47 -16.47 44.42 -11.53
CA GLN A 47 -16.92 44.87 -12.83
C GLN A 47 -16.27 44.02 -13.91
N ARG A 48 -17.12 43.53 -14.83
CA ARG A 48 -16.74 42.89 -16.08
C ARG A 48 -16.37 44.00 -17.05
N ASP A 49 -15.19 43.93 -17.66
CA ASP A 49 -14.95 44.63 -18.91
C ASP A 49 -14.16 43.78 -19.90
N ARG A 50 -14.70 43.81 -21.11
CA ARG A 50 -14.31 43.11 -22.33
C ARG A 50 -13.39 44.05 -23.10
N LEU A 51 -12.14 43.65 -23.35
CA LEU A 51 -11.31 44.26 -24.39
C LEU A 51 -10.51 43.18 -25.12
N GLU A 52 -10.86 43.00 -26.39
CA GLU A 52 -10.03 42.37 -27.42
C GLU A 52 -8.87 43.31 -27.77
N ASN A 53 -7.66 42.76 -27.94
CA ASN A 53 -6.80 42.93 -29.13
C ASN A 53 -5.31 42.67 -28.84
N GLY A 54 -4.66 42.00 -29.79
CA GLY A 54 -3.36 42.45 -30.27
C GLY A 54 -2.09 41.85 -29.64
N ALA A 55 -1.71 40.69 -30.16
CA ALA A 55 -0.35 40.19 -30.42
C ALA A 55 0.86 40.84 -29.72
N LYS A 56 1.70 40.00 -29.09
CA LYS A 56 3.17 40.02 -29.26
C LYS A 56 3.77 38.67 -28.86
N ARG A 57 4.34 37.98 -29.85
CA ARG A 57 5.29 36.89 -29.65
C ARG A 57 6.51 37.43 -28.92
N THR A 58 6.88 36.81 -27.81
CA THR A 58 8.23 36.88 -27.25
C THR A 58 8.76 35.46 -27.13
N ASP A 59 9.91 35.25 -27.77
CA ASP A 59 10.64 34.00 -27.77
C ASP A 59 11.30 33.70 -26.42
N LYS A 60 11.28 32.41 -26.06
CA LYS A 60 12.23 31.69 -25.20
C LYS A 60 12.36 32.12 -23.72
N ALA A 61 11.69 31.35 -22.87
CA ALA A 61 12.27 30.84 -21.63
C ALA A 61 12.15 29.31 -21.63
N LYS A 62 13.26 28.62 -21.93
CA LYS A 62 13.36 27.16 -21.84
C LYS A 62 13.47 26.80 -20.35
N ALA A 63 12.39 26.31 -19.78
CA ALA A 63 12.39 25.77 -18.43
C ALA A 63 13.40 24.60 -18.32
N PRO A 64 14.13 24.44 -17.20
CA PRO A 64 15.14 23.40 -17.07
C PRO A 64 14.47 22.03 -16.97
N GLY A 65 14.85 21.12 -17.87
CA GLY A 65 14.78 19.66 -17.74
C GLY A 65 13.58 19.09 -16.99
N THR A 66 12.40 19.08 -17.61
CA THR A 66 11.37 18.09 -17.24
C THR A 66 11.97 16.69 -17.40
N SER A 67 12.04 15.96 -16.29
CA SER A 67 12.50 14.57 -16.18
C SER A 67 11.58 13.68 -17.01
N GLN A 68 11.85 13.66 -18.31
CA GLN A 68 11.07 12.98 -19.33
C GLN A 68 11.65 11.57 -19.47
N SER A 69 11.00 10.60 -18.81
CA SER A 69 10.95 9.17 -19.15
C SER A 69 10.79 8.33 -17.88
N CYS A 70 9.55 8.13 -17.44
CA CYS A 70 9.27 7.06 -16.47
C CYS A 70 7.99 6.29 -16.79
N ALA A 71 7.02 6.94 -17.42
CA ALA A 71 5.84 6.26 -17.96
C ALA A 71 6.18 5.61 -19.32
N LYS A 72 6.70 4.38 -19.30
CA LYS A 72 6.65 3.52 -20.49
C LYS A 72 5.22 2.97 -20.62
N SER A 73 4.68 3.02 -21.84
CA SER A 73 3.39 2.41 -22.17
C SER A 73 3.50 0.90 -21.94
N VAL A 74 2.87 0.40 -20.87
CA VAL A 74 2.62 -1.03 -20.70
C VAL A 74 1.75 -1.43 -21.89
N ARG A 75 2.30 -2.18 -22.86
CA ARG A 75 1.48 -2.90 -23.86
C ARG A 75 0.37 -3.61 -23.09
N ARG A 76 -0.87 -3.63 -23.59
CA ARG A 76 -2.04 -4.24 -22.93
C ARG A 76 -1.78 -5.71 -22.56
N ARG A 77 -1.03 -5.95 -21.49
CA ARG A 77 -0.86 -7.24 -20.84
C ARG A 77 -2.10 -7.39 -19.98
N GLN A 78 -2.84 -8.46 -20.22
CA GLN A 78 -3.86 -8.90 -19.29
C GLN A 78 -3.13 -9.36 -18.04
N PHE A 79 -3.30 -8.62 -16.95
CA PHE A 79 -2.87 -8.99 -15.61
C PHE A 79 -4.11 -9.39 -14.82
N ASP A 80 -3.94 -10.32 -13.89
CA ASP A 80 -4.99 -10.80 -12.98
C ASP A 80 -4.67 -10.47 -11.51
N THR A 81 -3.48 -9.90 -11.27
CA THR A 81 -3.01 -9.48 -9.96
C THR A 81 -2.32 -8.14 -10.08
N ILE A 82 -2.61 -7.23 -9.14
CA ILE A 82 -1.89 -5.99 -8.94
C ILE A 82 -1.14 -6.07 -7.62
N VAL A 83 0.10 -5.60 -7.61
CA VAL A 83 0.94 -5.57 -6.41
C VAL A 83 1.25 -4.12 -6.07
N ASP A 84 0.85 -3.71 -4.86
CA ASP A 84 1.27 -2.46 -4.24
C ASP A 84 2.73 -2.61 -3.77
N GLY A 85 3.66 -2.18 -4.62
CA GLY A 85 5.08 -2.41 -4.41
C GLY A 85 5.66 -1.67 -3.20
N ALA A 86 5.10 -0.50 -2.86
CA ALA A 86 5.55 0.25 -1.70
C ALA A 86 5.11 -0.44 -0.41
N ASN A 87 3.84 -0.85 -0.32
CA ASN A 87 3.32 -1.57 0.84
C ASN A 87 4.03 -2.90 1.08
N VAL A 88 4.24 -3.69 0.00
CA VAL A 88 5.02 -4.94 0.06
C VAL A 88 6.45 -4.68 0.54
N GLY A 89 7.12 -3.70 -0.04
CA GLY A 89 8.52 -3.42 0.26
C GLY A 89 8.76 -2.75 1.61
N TYR A 90 7.77 -2.08 2.20
CA TYR A 90 7.87 -1.51 3.56
C TYR A 90 7.26 -2.43 4.63
N PHE A 91 6.91 -3.67 4.30
CA PHE A 91 6.35 -4.59 5.28
C PHE A 91 7.31 -4.81 6.46
N ARG A 92 6.84 -4.49 7.66
CA ARG A 92 7.63 -4.45 8.93
C ARG A 92 8.88 -3.56 8.85
N GLY A 93 8.88 -2.54 8.00
CA GLY A 93 9.95 -1.55 7.86
C GLY A 93 9.90 -0.37 8.84
N ASN A 94 8.93 -0.33 9.75
CA ASN A 94 8.72 0.81 10.66
C ASN A 94 9.37 0.57 12.04
N TYR A 95 10.67 0.28 12.09
CA TYR A 95 11.45 0.14 13.32
C TYR A 95 12.59 1.17 13.40
N SER A 96 13.10 1.41 14.62
CA SER A 96 14.19 2.37 14.83
C SER A 96 15.44 1.95 14.05
N GLY A 97 15.94 2.83 13.18
CA GLY A 97 17.10 2.54 12.33
C GLY A 97 16.79 1.74 11.06
N ALA A 98 15.50 1.55 10.71
CA ALA A 98 15.14 0.95 9.44
C ALA A 98 15.65 1.78 8.24
N PRO A 99 16.04 1.13 7.12
CA PRO A 99 16.44 1.85 5.91
C PRO A 99 15.32 2.75 5.37
N GLU A 100 15.67 3.90 4.78
CA GLU A 100 14.70 4.78 4.09
C GLU A 100 14.09 4.10 2.85
N HIS A 101 14.77 3.10 2.31
CA HIS A 101 14.34 2.39 1.11
C HIS A 101 13.48 1.16 1.43
N ILE A 102 12.69 0.74 0.44
CA ILE A 102 11.96 -0.52 0.49
C ILE A 102 12.91 -1.73 0.50
N ASN A 103 12.42 -2.85 0.99
CA ASN A 103 13.05 -4.15 0.78
C ASN A 103 12.72 -4.70 -0.61
N TYR A 104 13.67 -4.59 -1.53
CA TYR A 104 13.53 -5.11 -2.89
C TYR A 104 13.43 -6.63 -2.96
N HIS A 105 13.97 -7.36 -1.99
CA HIS A 105 13.87 -8.83 -1.94
C HIS A 105 12.45 -9.28 -1.57
N GLN A 106 11.75 -8.56 -0.69
CA GLN A 106 10.33 -8.80 -0.41
C GLN A 106 9.47 -8.64 -1.66
N VAL A 107 9.69 -7.55 -2.40
CA VAL A 107 8.97 -7.29 -3.66
C VAL A 107 9.29 -8.35 -4.70
N ASP A 108 10.58 -8.71 -4.87
CA ASP A 108 11.02 -9.72 -5.84
C ASP A 108 10.42 -11.10 -5.52
N GLU A 109 10.42 -11.49 -4.25
CA GLU A 109 9.86 -12.78 -3.82
C GLU A 109 8.34 -12.82 -3.96
N MET A 110 7.63 -11.73 -3.67
CA MET A 110 6.19 -11.61 -3.93
C MET A 110 5.88 -11.85 -5.41
N MET A 111 6.61 -11.19 -6.31
CA MET A 111 6.43 -11.37 -7.75
C MET A 111 6.75 -12.80 -8.21
N ARG A 112 7.79 -13.43 -7.64
CA ARG A 112 8.12 -14.85 -7.92
C ARG A 112 7.06 -15.80 -7.40
N LEU A 113 6.53 -15.58 -6.19
CA LEU A 113 5.46 -16.38 -5.62
C LEU A 113 4.24 -16.36 -6.53
N LEU A 114 3.76 -15.17 -6.89
CA LEU A 114 2.62 -15.00 -7.78
C LEU A 114 2.83 -15.71 -9.13
N ARG A 115 4.04 -15.61 -9.69
CA ARG A 115 4.39 -16.32 -10.92
C ARG A 115 4.35 -17.84 -10.76
N ARG A 116 4.82 -18.38 -9.62
CA ARG A 116 4.74 -19.82 -9.29
C ARG A 116 3.30 -20.30 -9.14
N GLU A 117 2.42 -19.44 -8.63
CA GLU A 117 0.97 -19.67 -8.57
C GLU A 117 0.25 -19.46 -9.90
N GLY A 118 0.97 -19.15 -10.99
CA GLY A 118 0.41 -18.96 -12.32
C GLY A 118 -0.26 -17.61 -12.56
N ARG A 119 -0.12 -16.66 -11.61
CA ARG A 119 -0.67 -15.29 -11.71
C ARG A 119 0.15 -14.42 -12.65
N LYS A 120 -0.53 -13.50 -13.34
CA LYS A 120 0.07 -12.43 -14.14
C LYS A 120 0.01 -11.14 -13.33
N ALA A 121 1.06 -10.91 -12.55
CA ALA A 121 1.14 -9.75 -11.67
C ALA A 121 1.64 -8.48 -12.39
N LEU A 122 1.00 -7.36 -12.11
CA LEU A 122 1.47 -6.01 -12.39
C LEU A 122 1.99 -5.37 -11.11
N LEU A 123 3.30 -5.14 -11.02
CA LEU A 123 3.90 -4.39 -9.92
C LEU A 123 3.70 -2.88 -10.14
N VAL A 124 3.09 -2.18 -9.19
CA VAL A 124 2.98 -0.71 -9.23
C VAL A 124 3.94 -0.13 -8.20
N LEU A 125 4.81 0.78 -8.65
CA LEU A 125 5.82 1.38 -7.76
C LEU A 125 6.17 2.82 -8.17
N HIS A 126 6.30 3.72 -7.20
CA HIS A 126 6.74 5.09 -7.46
C HIS A 126 8.22 5.18 -7.88
N CYS A 127 8.55 6.06 -8.83
CA CYS A 127 9.88 6.22 -9.41
C CYS A 127 10.98 6.59 -8.40
N ARG A 128 10.59 7.13 -7.24
CA ARG A 128 11.51 7.42 -6.13
C ARG A 128 12.29 6.18 -5.69
N HIS A 129 11.65 5.01 -5.69
CA HIS A 129 12.25 3.72 -5.33
C HIS A 129 13.17 3.17 -6.43
N LEU A 130 13.24 3.82 -7.60
CA LEU A 130 14.15 3.45 -8.68
C LEU A 130 15.33 4.44 -8.81
N GLY A 131 15.34 5.49 -7.99
CA GLY A 131 16.36 6.52 -7.99
C GLY A 131 17.54 6.17 -7.09
N LYS A 132 18.72 6.73 -7.41
CA LYS A 132 19.98 6.46 -6.69
C LYS A 132 19.92 6.63 -5.17
N LYS A 133 19.04 7.51 -4.66
CA LYS A 133 18.87 7.74 -3.21
C LYS A 133 18.31 6.51 -2.50
N LEU A 134 17.34 5.84 -3.10
CA LEU A 134 16.59 4.75 -2.46
C LEU A 134 16.90 3.38 -3.07
N LEU A 135 17.70 3.30 -4.12
CA LEU A 135 18.10 2.05 -4.74
C LEU A 135 19.52 1.66 -4.30
N PRO A 136 19.67 0.74 -3.33
CA PRO A 136 20.99 0.26 -2.90
C PRO A 136 21.64 -0.61 -3.99
N ASP A 137 22.96 -0.75 -3.90
CA ASP A 137 23.76 -1.43 -4.93
C ASP A 137 23.38 -2.90 -5.12
N ASP A 138 23.06 -3.60 -4.03
CA ASP A 138 22.68 -5.02 -4.04
C ASP A 138 21.29 -5.28 -4.62
N ALA A 139 20.45 -4.25 -4.75
CA ALA A 139 19.14 -4.33 -5.39
C ALA A 139 19.15 -3.94 -6.87
N LYS A 140 20.26 -3.42 -7.40
CA LYS A 140 20.34 -2.95 -8.80
C LYS A 140 20.04 -4.06 -9.81
N ASP A 141 20.58 -5.25 -9.58
CA ASP A 141 20.38 -6.39 -10.47
C ASP A 141 18.92 -6.89 -10.43
N LEU A 142 18.27 -6.84 -9.27
CA LEU A 142 16.84 -7.15 -9.13
C LEU A 142 16.00 -6.20 -9.99
N VAL A 143 16.21 -4.90 -9.81
CA VAL A 143 15.46 -3.86 -10.51
C VAL A 143 15.74 -3.88 -12.01
N GLN A 144 16.98 -4.17 -12.42
CA GLN A 144 17.30 -4.32 -13.84
C GLN A 144 16.53 -5.48 -14.45
N ARG A 145 16.47 -6.63 -13.77
CA ARG A 145 15.67 -7.77 -14.23
C ARG A 145 14.19 -7.43 -14.37
N TRP A 146 13.63 -6.70 -13.40
CA TRP A 146 12.24 -6.25 -13.47
C TRP A 146 11.96 -5.34 -14.68
N ARG A 147 12.94 -4.51 -15.08
CA ARG A 147 12.86 -3.69 -16.31
C ARG A 147 12.88 -4.56 -17.55
N ASP A 148 13.78 -5.53 -17.60
CA ASP A 148 13.97 -6.40 -18.77
C ASP A 148 12.77 -7.33 -18.99
N GLU A 149 12.14 -7.77 -17.90
CA GLU A 149 10.92 -8.61 -17.91
C GLU A 149 9.61 -7.79 -18.04
N GLU A 150 9.70 -6.46 -18.07
CA GLU A 150 8.57 -5.52 -18.12
C GLU A 150 7.51 -5.80 -17.02
N LEU A 151 7.97 -6.02 -15.78
CA LEU A 151 7.11 -6.48 -14.67
C LEU A 151 6.36 -5.36 -13.94
N PHE A 152 6.76 -4.11 -14.12
CA PHE A 152 6.20 -3.00 -13.35
C PHE A 152 5.67 -1.83 -14.17
N TYR A 153 4.70 -1.13 -13.59
CA TYR A 153 4.31 0.22 -13.94
C TYR A 153 4.98 1.20 -12.98
N VAL A 154 5.74 2.16 -13.52
CA VAL A 154 6.36 3.19 -12.69
C VAL A 154 5.51 4.43 -12.61
N VAL A 155 5.14 4.80 -11.38
CA VAL A 155 4.43 6.04 -11.09
C VAL A 155 5.43 7.20 -11.06
N GLY A 156 5.14 8.27 -11.80
CA GLY A 156 6.04 9.41 -11.94
C GLY A 156 5.99 10.36 -10.73
N TYR A 157 7.04 11.16 -10.56
CA TYR A 157 7.15 12.16 -9.48
C TYR A 157 5.91 13.05 -9.35
N GLY A 158 5.56 13.37 -8.10
CA GLY A 158 4.44 14.23 -7.76
C GLY A 158 3.08 13.54 -7.81
N ASN A 159 3.03 12.25 -8.15
CA ASN A 159 1.82 11.45 -8.12
C ASN A 159 1.83 10.53 -6.90
N ASN A 160 0.67 10.35 -6.29
CA ASN A 160 0.47 9.26 -5.33
C ASN A 160 0.28 7.94 -6.10
N ASP A 161 1.12 6.95 -5.81
CA ASP A 161 1.05 5.60 -6.38
C ASP A 161 -0.23 4.84 -5.98
N ASP A 162 -0.87 5.24 -4.88
CA ASP A 162 -2.13 4.65 -4.42
C ASP A 162 -3.26 4.71 -5.46
N TRP A 163 -3.39 5.87 -6.10
CA TRP A 163 -4.39 6.06 -7.15
C TRP A 163 -4.14 5.18 -8.37
N TYR A 164 -2.90 4.77 -8.62
CA TYR A 164 -2.55 4.00 -9.81
C TYR A 164 -2.89 2.53 -9.63
N TRP A 165 -2.50 1.91 -8.51
CA TRP A 165 -2.88 0.52 -8.26
C TRP A 165 -4.39 0.39 -8.03
N LEU A 166 -5.03 1.37 -7.36
CA LEU A 166 -6.48 1.36 -7.19
C LEU A 166 -7.21 1.54 -8.52
N ARG A 167 -6.77 2.48 -9.37
CA ARG A 167 -7.40 2.65 -10.68
C ARG A 167 -7.18 1.43 -11.58
N ALA A 168 -6.02 0.79 -11.50
CA ALA A 168 -5.73 -0.42 -12.25
C ALA A 168 -6.69 -1.57 -11.87
N SER A 169 -7.04 -1.70 -10.59
CA SER A 169 -7.91 -2.78 -10.12
C SER A 169 -9.37 -2.62 -10.53
N LEU A 170 -9.81 -1.39 -10.79
CA LEU A 170 -11.16 -1.09 -11.24
C LEU A 170 -11.35 -1.34 -12.74
N LYS A 171 -10.26 -1.26 -13.53
CA LYS A 171 -10.34 -1.17 -14.99
C LYS A 171 -10.84 -2.46 -15.66
N ASP A 172 -10.65 -3.60 -15.00
CA ASP A 172 -11.14 -4.92 -15.42
C ASP A 172 -12.11 -5.52 -14.37
N SER A 173 -12.76 -4.68 -13.56
CA SER A 173 -13.58 -5.07 -12.39
C SER A 173 -14.84 -5.91 -12.69
N GLU A 174 -15.17 -6.14 -13.95
CA GLU A 174 -16.14 -7.17 -14.33
C GLU A 174 -15.59 -8.58 -14.08
N ASP A 175 -14.26 -8.75 -14.12
CA ASP A 175 -13.59 -9.98 -13.78
C ASP A 175 -13.47 -10.11 -12.24
N ARG A 176 -14.23 -11.07 -11.73
CA ARG A 176 -14.29 -11.47 -10.33
C ARG A 176 -12.99 -12.09 -9.81
N SER A 177 -11.98 -12.28 -10.66
CA SER A 177 -10.71 -12.95 -10.35
C SER A 177 -9.54 -12.01 -9.98
N MET A 178 -9.69 -10.69 -10.16
CA MET A 178 -8.63 -9.70 -9.93
C MET A 178 -8.19 -9.68 -8.46
N TRP A 179 -6.91 -9.90 -8.21
CA TRP A 179 -6.25 -9.77 -6.90
C TRP A 179 -5.54 -8.44 -6.74
N VAL A 180 -5.61 -7.86 -5.55
CA VAL A 180 -4.81 -6.70 -5.15
C VAL A 180 -4.02 -7.06 -3.91
N ILE A 181 -2.72 -7.22 -4.08
CA ILE A 181 -1.79 -7.52 -2.99
C ILE A 181 -1.44 -6.22 -2.29
N SER A 182 -2.01 -6.00 -1.11
CA SER A 182 -1.68 -4.89 -0.20
C SER A 182 -2.24 -5.19 1.18
N ASN A 183 -1.49 -4.86 2.23
CA ASN A 183 -1.97 -4.83 3.61
C ASN A 183 -2.50 -3.44 4.02
N ASP A 184 -2.49 -2.45 3.12
CA ASP A 184 -3.06 -1.14 3.43
C ASP A 184 -4.58 -1.24 3.58
N LEU A 185 -5.10 -0.73 4.70
CA LEU A 185 -6.54 -0.67 4.94
C LEU A 185 -7.21 0.51 4.23
N MET A 186 -6.41 1.40 3.62
CA MET A 186 -6.82 2.57 2.84
C MET A 186 -7.71 3.49 3.69
N ARG A 187 -7.24 3.80 4.91
CA ARG A 187 -7.99 4.51 5.96
C ARG A 187 -7.78 6.02 5.98
N ASP A 188 -7.08 6.59 4.99
CA ASP A 188 -6.79 8.01 4.99
C ASP A 188 -8.01 8.85 4.53
N HIS A 189 -7.98 10.16 4.84
CA HIS A 189 -9.03 11.10 4.46
C HIS A 189 -9.20 11.25 2.93
N HIS A 190 -8.24 10.79 2.12
CA HIS A 190 -8.34 10.87 0.66
C HIS A 190 -9.27 9.80 0.08
N PHE A 191 -9.35 8.63 0.72
CA PHE A 191 -10.30 7.57 0.34
C PHE A 191 -11.74 7.81 0.84
N GLU A 192 -11.97 8.77 1.73
CA GLU A 192 -13.33 9.14 2.19
C GLU A 192 -14.22 9.70 1.07
N MET A 193 -13.63 10.17 -0.04
CA MET A 193 -14.38 10.55 -1.24
C MET A 193 -15.01 9.35 -1.97
N LEU A 194 -14.56 8.13 -1.69
CA LEU A 194 -15.16 6.93 -2.23
C LEU A 194 -16.43 6.58 -1.44
N SER A 195 -17.44 6.06 -2.14
CA SER A 195 -18.61 5.47 -1.47
C SER A 195 -18.13 4.37 -0.53
N HIS A 196 -18.20 4.63 0.79
CA HIS A 196 -17.69 3.75 1.84
C HIS A 196 -18.16 2.30 1.65
N ARG A 197 -19.45 2.10 1.35
CA ARG A 197 -20.04 0.78 1.12
C ARG A 197 -19.49 0.08 -0.13
N SER A 198 -19.34 0.81 -1.23
CA SER A 198 -18.88 0.25 -2.50
C SER A 198 -17.40 -0.12 -2.42
N PHE A 199 -16.61 0.73 -1.77
CA PHE A 199 -15.19 0.52 -1.56
C PHE A 199 -14.91 -0.65 -0.62
N GLN A 200 -15.65 -0.78 0.49
CA GLN A 200 -15.55 -1.94 1.37
C GLN A 200 -15.86 -3.24 0.65
N ARG A 201 -16.91 -3.26 -0.19
CA ARG A 201 -17.27 -4.43 -1.00
C ARG A 201 -16.18 -4.78 -2.02
N TRP A 202 -15.60 -3.78 -2.67
CA TRP A 202 -14.48 -3.97 -3.56
C TRP A 202 -13.27 -4.55 -2.79
N ARG A 203 -12.93 -3.98 -1.64
CA ARG A 203 -11.83 -4.43 -0.79
C ARG A 203 -12.00 -5.87 -0.35
N GLU A 204 -13.16 -6.23 0.21
CA GLU A 204 -13.51 -7.59 0.61
C GLU A 204 -13.38 -8.61 -0.53
N ARG A 205 -13.59 -8.17 -1.77
CA ARG A 205 -13.60 -9.04 -2.94
C ARG A 205 -12.25 -9.19 -3.63
N HIS A 206 -11.40 -8.17 -3.53
CA HIS A 206 -10.18 -8.07 -4.34
C HIS A 206 -8.90 -8.04 -3.53
N GLN A 207 -8.93 -7.57 -2.27
CA GLN A 207 -7.73 -7.42 -1.47
C GLN A 207 -7.23 -8.76 -0.94
N VAL A 208 -5.99 -9.08 -1.27
CA VAL A 208 -5.24 -10.21 -0.74
C VAL A 208 -4.27 -9.66 0.29
N PHE A 209 -4.48 -10.03 1.55
CA PHE A 209 -3.52 -9.74 2.61
C PHE A 209 -2.35 -10.70 2.52
N TYR A 210 -1.24 -10.35 3.16
CA TYR A 210 -0.09 -11.23 3.23
C TYR A 210 0.62 -11.10 4.57
N GLU A 211 1.29 -12.18 4.97
CA GLU A 211 2.25 -12.18 6.07
C GLU A 211 3.62 -12.56 5.55
N MET A 212 4.65 -12.04 6.21
CA MET A 212 6.03 -12.40 5.88
C MET A 212 6.79 -12.84 7.13
N SER A 213 7.57 -13.89 6.96
CA SER A 213 8.53 -14.41 7.94
C SER A 213 9.89 -14.64 7.28
N GLY A 214 10.84 -15.21 8.00
CA GLY A 214 12.20 -15.43 7.49
C GLY A 214 13.07 -14.17 7.56
N THR A 215 14.13 -14.14 6.73
CA THR A 215 15.12 -13.05 6.76
C THR A 215 14.79 -11.97 5.74
N HIS A 216 15.38 -10.78 5.90
CA HIS A 216 15.20 -9.67 4.96
C HIS A 216 15.58 -10.02 3.51
N ARG A 217 16.55 -10.92 3.29
CA ARG A 217 16.98 -11.35 1.94
C ARG A 217 16.23 -12.58 1.41
N LEU A 218 15.68 -13.39 2.31
CA LEU A 218 14.95 -14.62 2.00
C LEU A 218 13.62 -14.62 2.76
N PRO A 219 12.68 -13.76 2.37
CA PRO A 219 11.38 -13.72 3.00
C PRO A 219 10.57 -14.96 2.60
N VAL A 220 9.80 -15.49 3.54
CA VAL A 220 8.77 -16.49 3.29
C VAL A 220 7.43 -15.77 3.36
N ILE A 221 6.67 -15.80 2.26
CA ILE A 221 5.43 -15.05 2.10
C ILE A 221 4.26 -16.03 2.15
N GLU A 222 3.27 -15.71 2.98
CA GLU A 222 1.98 -16.39 3.03
C GLU A 222 0.90 -15.42 2.55
N LEU A 223 0.13 -15.82 1.53
CA LEU A 223 -1.00 -15.03 1.02
C LEU A 223 -2.29 -15.44 1.72
N LYS A 224 -3.10 -14.44 2.07
CA LYS A 224 -4.45 -14.58 2.65
C LYS A 224 -5.46 -14.05 1.64
N PRO A 225 -5.95 -14.92 0.72
CA PRO A 225 -6.86 -14.48 -0.34
C PRO A 225 -8.25 -14.09 0.21
N PRO A 226 -9.02 -13.29 -0.54
CA PRO A 226 -10.42 -13.01 -0.24
C PRO A 226 -11.25 -14.27 0.02
N LEU A 227 -12.25 -14.15 0.91
CA LEU A 227 -13.22 -15.22 1.12
C LEU A 227 -13.99 -15.50 -0.18
N PRO A 228 -14.33 -16.77 -0.47
CA PRO A 228 -15.10 -17.13 -1.66
C PRO A 228 -16.57 -16.68 -1.58
N TYR A 229 -17.01 -16.24 -0.41
CA TYR A 229 -18.34 -15.70 -0.13
C TYR A 229 -18.25 -14.27 0.43
N SER A 230 -19.37 -13.55 0.42
CA SER A 230 -19.43 -12.24 1.07
C SER A 230 -19.84 -12.33 2.53
N HIS A 231 -19.13 -11.65 3.41
CA HIS A 231 -19.44 -11.59 4.84
C HIS A 231 -20.52 -10.54 5.12
N ARG A 232 -21.76 -10.83 4.74
CA ARG A 232 -22.94 -9.97 4.93
C ARG A 232 -24.20 -10.81 4.95
N THR A 233 -25.32 -10.23 5.39
CA THR A 233 -26.61 -10.90 5.32
C THR A 233 -26.91 -11.39 3.91
N GLN A 234 -27.25 -12.67 3.78
CA GLN A 234 -27.62 -13.30 2.52
C GLN A 234 -28.99 -13.97 2.69
N ILE A 235 -29.79 -13.93 1.63
CA ILE A 235 -31.05 -14.67 1.55
C ILE A 235 -30.89 -15.64 0.39
N VAL A 236 -30.96 -16.93 0.69
CA VAL A 236 -30.88 -18.02 -0.28
C VAL A 236 -32.16 -18.83 -0.13
N GLU A 237 -32.97 -18.85 -1.20
CA GLU A 237 -34.30 -19.47 -1.18
C GLU A 237 -35.18 -18.89 -0.06
N ASP A 238 -35.56 -19.70 0.93
CA ASP A 238 -36.37 -19.35 2.10
C ASP A 238 -35.52 -19.19 3.37
N THR A 239 -34.20 -19.16 3.26
CA THR A 239 -33.27 -19.13 4.40
C THR A 239 -32.48 -17.84 4.43
N VAL A 240 -32.46 -17.18 5.59
CA VAL A 240 -31.64 -16.01 5.89
C VAL A 240 -30.39 -16.41 6.66
N PHE A 241 -29.25 -15.92 6.20
CA PHE A 241 -27.94 -16.07 6.84
C PHE A 241 -27.50 -14.69 7.30
N ILE A 242 -27.30 -14.49 8.61
CA ILE A 242 -26.82 -13.23 9.19
C ILE A 242 -25.46 -13.50 9.84
N PRO A 243 -24.36 -12.92 9.34
CA PRO A 243 -23.04 -13.15 9.91
C PRO A 243 -22.91 -12.44 11.26
N ASN A 244 -22.14 -13.04 12.16
CA ASN A 244 -21.63 -12.36 13.34
C ASN A 244 -20.62 -11.28 12.92
N SER A 245 -20.45 -10.22 13.71
CA SER A 245 -19.45 -9.18 13.46
C SER A 245 -18.06 -9.53 13.99
N GLU A 246 -17.97 -10.47 14.94
CA GLU A 246 -16.73 -10.75 15.69
C GLU A 246 -16.03 -12.04 15.27
N ASP A 247 -16.76 -12.99 14.66
CA ASP A 247 -16.25 -14.29 14.25
C ASP A 247 -16.92 -14.77 12.95
N ASP A 248 -16.54 -15.98 12.51
CA ASP A 248 -17.06 -16.63 11.31
C ASP A 248 -18.38 -17.39 11.57
N GLU A 249 -19.05 -17.18 12.71
CA GLU A 249 -20.35 -17.79 12.98
C GLU A 249 -21.50 -17.05 12.26
N TRP A 250 -22.54 -17.80 11.91
CA TRP A 250 -23.70 -17.28 11.20
C TRP A 250 -24.99 -17.67 11.93
N LEU A 251 -25.84 -16.68 12.18
CA LEU A 251 -27.22 -16.94 12.55
C LEU A 251 -27.99 -17.37 11.30
N VAL A 252 -28.65 -18.52 11.37
CA VAL A 252 -29.45 -19.07 10.27
C VAL A 252 -30.91 -19.13 10.68
N GLY A 253 -31.79 -18.55 9.86
CA GLY A 253 -33.23 -18.55 10.07
C GLY A 253 -34.00 -18.91 8.81
N ARG A 254 -35.18 -19.51 8.95
CA ARG A 254 -36.10 -19.76 7.84
C ARG A 254 -37.21 -18.71 7.85
N LEU A 255 -37.49 -18.13 6.68
CA LEU A 255 -38.51 -17.10 6.47
C LEU A 255 -39.91 -17.72 6.33
#